data_AF-A0A536TJ65-F1
#
_entry.id   AF-A0A536TJ65-F1
#
_cell.length_a   1.000
_cell.length_b   1.000
_cell.length_c   1.000
_cell.angle_alpha   90.00
_cell.angle_beta   90.00
_cell.angle_gamma   90.00
#
_symmetry.space_group_name_H-M   'P 1'
#
loop_
_entity.id
_entity.type
_entity.pdbx_description
1 polymer ?
#
loop_
_entity_poly.entity_id
_entity_poly.type
_entity_poly.pdbx_seq_one_letter_code
_entity_poly.pdbx_strand_id
1 'polypeptide(L)'
;MKVDLAHVLEISVQRAFNGAQVLATALLVGFSNIAVAAQTYNIANLSLGGTYGQARSFNASGQVTGWLSTTGGDAVHAFFASPETGTIDIGTVGGTASFAQRINASGQIVGYSFAAGDATLHAFSWTRAGGMVDLGALTPGYYSLSTGVNDSGQVVGFWQPADYKTSHGFLWSQTGGMTDLGTLGGT
;
A
#
# COMPACT_ATOMS: atom_id res chain seq x y z
N MET A 1 13.35 -46.72 -24.25
CA MET A 1 13.83 -46.51 -22.88
C MET A 1 12.94 -45.46 -22.22
N LYS A 2 11.83 -45.90 -21.60
CA LYS A 2 10.94 -45.07 -20.80
C LYS A 2 11.17 -45.48 -19.35
N VAL A 3 11.60 -44.54 -18.51
CA VAL A 3 11.67 -44.76 -17.07
C VAL A 3 10.27 -44.46 -16.52
N ASP A 4 9.68 -45.46 -15.86
CA ASP A 4 8.38 -45.36 -15.21
C ASP A 4 8.54 -44.61 -13.87
N LEU A 5 7.92 -43.42 -13.76
CA LEU A 5 7.98 -42.57 -12.57
C LEU A 5 7.28 -43.19 -11.34
N ALA A 6 6.53 -44.29 -11.50
CA ALA A 6 5.86 -44.95 -10.37
C ALA A 6 6.83 -45.57 -9.35
N HIS A 7 8.04 -45.97 -9.76
CA HIS A 7 9.01 -46.62 -8.87
C HIS A 7 9.89 -45.65 -8.06
N VAL A 8 9.87 -44.35 -8.37
CA VAL A 8 10.73 -43.36 -7.67
C VAL A 8 9.99 -42.73 -6.47
N LEU A 9 8.66 -42.81 -6.40
CA LEU A 9 7.88 -42.24 -5.29
C LEU A 9 7.75 -43.16 -4.05
N GLU A 10 7.92 -44.48 -4.19
CA GLU A 10 7.81 -45.41 -3.05
C GLU A 10 9.04 -45.41 -2.14
N ILE A 11 10.22 -45.03 -2.65
CA ILE A 11 11.49 -45.15 -1.91
C ILE A 11 11.69 -44.02 -0.88
N SER A 12 11.04 -42.86 -1.06
CA SER A 12 11.18 -41.71 -0.15
C SER A 12 10.27 -41.79 1.09
N VAL A 13 9.22 -42.61 1.07
CA VAL A 13 8.30 -42.77 2.22
C VAL A 13 8.82 -43.82 3.22
N GLN A 14 9.54 -44.84 2.76
CA GLN A 14 10.01 -45.94 3.61
C GLN A 14 11.14 -45.56 4.59
N ARG A 15 11.84 -44.45 4.36
CA ARG A 15 12.96 -44.03 5.23
C ARG A 15 12.53 -43.34 6.54
N ALA A 16 11.24 -43.07 6.72
CA ALA A 16 10.73 -42.44 7.95
C ALA A 16 10.28 -43.42 9.05
N PHE A 17 10.27 -44.75 8.81
CA PHE A 17 9.58 -45.71 9.70
C PHE A 17 10.43 -46.81 10.35
N ASN A 18 11.77 -46.80 10.25
CA ASN A 18 12.64 -47.79 10.93
C ASN A 18 13.03 -47.37 12.36
N GLY A 19 12.05 -47.17 13.24
CA GLY A 19 12.34 -46.78 14.62
C GLY A 19 11.18 -46.88 15.61
N ALA A 20 10.45 -48.00 15.63
CA ALA A 20 9.80 -48.61 16.81
C ALA A 20 8.62 -49.50 16.38
N GLN A 21 8.72 -50.80 16.66
CA GLN A 21 7.61 -51.74 16.61
C GLN A 21 6.74 -51.58 17.86
N VAL A 22 5.44 -51.31 17.71
CA VAL A 22 4.39 -51.75 18.65
C VAL A 22 3.20 -52.23 17.82
N LEU A 23 2.91 -53.54 17.89
CA LEU A 23 1.67 -54.16 17.40
C LEU A 23 0.48 -53.65 18.22
N ALA A 24 -0.66 -53.31 17.57
CA ALA A 24 -1.96 -53.96 17.79
C ALA A 24 -3.14 -53.23 17.11
N THR A 25 -3.91 -54.02 16.35
CA THR A 25 -5.36 -53.95 16.07
C THR A 25 -5.96 -52.69 15.40
N ALA A 26 -6.52 -52.94 14.21
CA ALA A 26 -7.28 -52.01 13.41
C ALA A 26 -8.60 -51.56 14.10
N LEU A 27 -8.79 -50.24 14.16
CA LEU A 27 -10.11 -49.63 14.01
C LEU A 27 -9.96 -48.58 12.90
N LEU A 28 -10.52 -48.87 11.74
CA LEU A 28 -10.50 -48.01 10.56
C LEU A 28 -11.44 -46.82 10.82
N VAL A 29 -10.93 -45.76 11.47
CA VAL A 29 -11.58 -44.44 11.46
C VAL A 29 -10.88 -43.63 10.38
N GLY A 30 -11.63 -43.23 9.36
CA GLY A 30 -11.10 -42.61 8.15
C GLY A 30 -10.17 -41.43 8.45
N PHE A 31 -8.90 -41.58 8.09
CA PHE A 31 -8.02 -40.44 7.94
C PHE A 31 -8.48 -39.69 6.69
N SER A 32 -9.29 -38.66 6.90
CA SER A 32 -9.47 -37.61 5.90
C SER A 32 -8.08 -37.13 5.51
N ASN A 33 -7.71 -37.28 4.24
CA ASN A 33 -6.55 -36.59 3.69
C ASN A 33 -6.79 -35.09 3.87
N ILE A 34 -6.28 -34.49 4.94
CA ILE A 34 -6.16 -33.05 5.02
C ILE A 34 -5.01 -32.71 4.07
N ALA A 35 -5.35 -32.55 2.79
CA ALA A 35 -4.49 -31.84 1.87
C ALA A 35 -4.40 -30.40 2.40
N VAL A 36 -3.33 -30.11 3.15
CA VAL A 36 -2.95 -28.73 3.41
C VAL A 36 -2.57 -28.16 2.06
N ALA A 37 -3.45 -27.34 1.48
CA ALA A 37 -3.13 -26.61 0.28
C ALA A 37 -1.86 -25.79 0.57
N ALA A 38 -0.78 -26.06 -0.18
CA ALA A 38 0.40 -25.23 -0.11
C ALA A 38 0.00 -23.80 -0.51
N GLN A 39 0.12 -22.87 0.42
CA GLN A 39 -0.17 -21.47 0.14
C GLN A 39 0.93 -20.96 -0.80
N THR A 40 0.57 -20.77 -2.07
CA THR A 40 1.47 -20.18 -3.05
C THR A 40 1.34 -18.67 -2.94
N TYR A 41 2.41 -18.00 -2.53
CA TYR A 41 2.45 -16.55 -2.46
C TYR A 41 3.00 -16.00 -3.78
N ASN A 42 2.16 -15.30 -4.54
CA ASN A 42 2.61 -14.55 -5.69
C ASN A 42 3.26 -13.25 -5.21
N ILE A 43 4.59 -13.18 -5.28
CA ILE A 43 5.32 -11.93 -5.04
C ILE A 43 5.18 -11.07 -6.30
N ALA A 44 4.21 -10.16 -6.29
CA ALA A 44 4.08 -9.16 -7.36
C ALA A 44 5.18 -8.10 -7.18
N ASN A 45 6.01 -7.93 -8.20
CA ASN A 45 6.96 -6.81 -8.23
C ASN A 45 6.20 -5.51 -8.46
N LEU A 46 6.35 -4.57 -7.52
CA LEU A 46 5.84 -3.21 -7.64
C LEU A 46 6.92 -2.33 -8.28
N SER A 47 6.65 -1.75 -9.44
CA SER A 47 7.59 -0.86 -10.12
C SER A 47 6.87 0.15 -11.00
N LEU A 48 7.40 1.37 -11.05
CA LEU A 48 7.06 2.41 -12.03
C LEU A 48 8.19 2.60 -13.06
N GLY A 49 9.01 1.56 -13.26
CA GLY A 49 10.21 1.59 -14.10
C GLY A 49 11.51 1.90 -13.35
N GLY A 50 11.43 2.35 -12.10
CA GLY A 50 12.58 2.49 -11.20
C GLY A 50 12.88 1.21 -10.40
N THR A 51 13.87 1.31 -9.51
CA THR A 51 14.47 0.16 -8.79
C THR A 51 14.27 0.18 -7.28
N TYR A 52 13.65 1.23 -6.73
CA TYR A 52 13.46 1.37 -5.29
C TYR A 52 12.12 2.03 -4.95
N GLY A 53 11.69 1.87 -3.71
CA GLY A 53 10.47 2.47 -3.20
C GLY A 53 10.06 1.87 -1.87
N GLN A 54 8.90 2.29 -1.38
CA GLN A 54 8.38 1.86 -0.09
C GLN A 54 6.86 1.80 -0.14
N ALA A 55 6.31 0.63 0.20
CA ALA A 55 4.90 0.51 0.57
C ALA A 55 4.67 1.12 1.95
N ARG A 56 3.65 1.96 2.10
CA ARG A 56 3.34 2.68 3.35
C ARG A 56 2.00 2.30 3.95
N SER A 57 1.04 1.89 3.13
CA SER A 57 -0.30 1.57 3.60
C SER A 57 -0.96 0.54 2.69
N PHE A 58 -1.91 -0.21 3.25
CA PHE A 58 -2.68 -1.23 2.56
C PHE A 58 -4.09 -1.31 3.15
N ASN A 59 -5.02 -1.93 2.43
CA ASN A 59 -6.36 -2.23 2.95
C ASN A 59 -6.72 -3.72 2.83
N ALA A 60 -7.89 -4.09 3.37
CA ALA A 60 -8.36 -5.48 3.41
C ALA A 60 -8.60 -6.11 2.03
N SER A 61 -8.74 -5.30 0.98
CA SER A 61 -8.86 -5.77 -0.40
C SER A 61 -7.51 -6.09 -1.05
N GLY A 62 -6.41 -6.02 -0.29
CA GLY A 62 -5.07 -6.28 -0.82
C GLY A 62 -4.52 -5.13 -1.67
N GLN A 63 -5.16 -3.96 -1.62
CA GLN A 63 -4.63 -2.77 -2.27
C GLN A 63 -3.49 -2.21 -1.43
N VAL A 64 -2.43 -1.75 -2.09
CA VAL A 64 -1.22 -1.22 -1.47
C VAL A 64 -0.89 0.14 -2.07
N THR A 65 -0.43 1.06 -1.24
CA THR A 65 0.05 2.37 -1.67
C THR A 65 1.33 2.74 -0.95
N GLY A 66 2.04 3.72 -1.50
CA GLY A 66 3.32 4.19 -1.01
C GLY A 66 3.96 5.06 -2.09
N TRP A 67 5.25 4.91 -2.29
CA TRP A 67 5.97 5.59 -3.36
C TRP A 67 6.99 4.66 -4.01
N LEU A 68 7.22 4.84 -5.31
CA LEU A 68 8.18 4.09 -6.13
C LEU A 68 8.98 5.08 -6.96
N SER A 69 10.26 4.78 -7.20
CA SER A 69 11.02 5.52 -8.21
C SER A 69 10.50 5.22 -9.61
N THR A 70 10.48 6.26 -10.44
CA THR A 70 10.08 6.17 -11.84
C THR A 70 11.26 5.76 -12.72
N THR A 71 10.99 5.47 -13.99
CA THR A 71 12.02 5.27 -15.02
C THR A 71 13.08 6.38 -14.97
N GLY A 72 14.36 6.01 -14.92
CA GLY A 72 15.49 6.93 -14.78
C GLY A 72 15.93 7.17 -13.33
N GLY A 73 15.05 6.94 -12.34
CA GLY A 73 15.39 6.96 -10.92
C GLY A 73 15.46 8.35 -10.26
N ASP A 74 15.32 9.42 -11.04
CA ASP A 74 15.43 10.81 -10.60
C ASP A 74 14.16 11.36 -9.93
N ALA A 75 13.02 10.70 -10.13
CA ALA A 75 11.73 11.06 -9.53
C ALA A 75 11.14 9.88 -8.75
N VAL A 76 10.30 10.20 -7.76
CA VAL A 76 9.52 9.22 -7.00
C VAL A 76 8.05 9.63 -7.00
N HIS A 77 7.19 8.70 -7.38
CA HIS A 77 5.75 8.95 -7.43
C HIS A 77 5.01 8.03 -6.47
N ALA A 78 3.92 8.55 -5.93
CA ALA A 78 2.92 7.77 -5.26
C ALA A 78 2.38 6.70 -6.22
N PHE A 79 2.08 5.52 -5.68
CA PHE A 79 1.50 4.45 -6.47
C PHE A 79 0.25 3.87 -5.83
N PHE A 80 -0.60 3.30 -6.66
CA PHE A 80 -1.67 2.39 -6.26
C PHE A 80 -1.37 1.02 -6.85
N ALA A 81 -1.36 -0.02 -6.05
CA ALA A 81 -1.23 -1.39 -6.52
C ALA A 81 -2.42 -2.21 -6.06
N SER A 82 -2.95 -3.04 -6.94
CA SER A 82 -3.97 -4.03 -6.59
C SER A 82 -3.75 -5.34 -7.34
N PRO A 83 -4.22 -6.49 -6.82
CA PRO A 83 -4.18 -7.75 -7.54
C PRO A 83 -4.85 -7.69 -8.92
N GLU A 84 -5.88 -6.86 -9.07
CA GLU A 84 -6.69 -6.78 -10.28
C GLU A 84 -6.06 -5.91 -11.37
N THR A 85 -5.26 -4.92 -10.99
CA THR A 85 -4.79 -3.86 -11.92
C THR A 85 -3.28 -3.79 -12.05
N GLY A 86 -2.55 -4.49 -11.20
CA GLY A 86 -1.12 -4.24 -11.01
C GLY A 86 -0.86 -2.84 -10.44
N THR A 87 0.34 -2.32 -10.72
CA THR A 87 0.80 -1.02 -10.21
C THR A 87 0.39 0.10 -11.14
N ILE A 88 -0.17 1.16 -10.57
CA ILE A 88 -0.59 2.40 -11.23
C ILE A 88 0.22 3.54 -10.65
N ASP A 89 0.83 4.35 -11.53
CA ASP A 89 1.42 5.63 -11.17
C ASP A 89 0.29 6.64 -10.85
N ILE A 90 0.29 7.18 -9.63
CA ILE A 90 -0.68 8.20 -9.21
C ILE A 90 -0.27 9.60 -9.74
N GLY A 91 1.00 9.80 -10.09
CA GLY A 91 1.53 11.07 -10.55
C GLY A 91 1.71 12.10 -9.43
N THR A 92 1.74 13.38 -9.80
CA THR A 92 1.98 14.51 -8.88
C THR A 92 0.92 15.59 -9.08
N VAL A 93 0.83 16.55 -8.16
CA VAL A 93 -0.02 17.76 -8.34
C VAL A 93 0.65 18.82 -9.24
N GLY A 94 1.76 18.50 -9.89
CA GLY A 94 2.45 19.36 -10.85
C GLY A 94 3.96 19.43 -10.69
N GLY A 95 4.50 19.03 -9.53
CA GLY A 95 5.93 18.93 -9.25
C GLY A 95 6.54 17.59 -9.65
N THR A 96 7.72 17.29 -9.12
CA THR A 96 8.54 16.12 -9.52
C THR A 96 8.37 14.89 -8.64
N ALA A 97 7.76 15.03 -7.45
CA ALA A 97 7.57 13.90 -6.56
C ALA A 97 6.24 13.91 -5.78
N SER A 98 5.81 12.71 -5.41
CA SER A 98 4.62 12.49 -4.59
C SER A 98 4.75 11.25 -3.70
N PHE A 99 4.01 11.27 -2.61
CA PHE A 99 4.12 10.28 -1.54
C PHE A 99 2.73 9.99 -0.96
N ALA A 100 2.22 8.80 -1.23
CA ALA A 100 1.01 8.33 -0.56
C ALA A 100 1.32 7.92 0.90
N GLN A 101 0.40 8.24 1.80
CA GLN A 101 0.52 7.99 3.24
C GLN A 101 -0.51 6.98 3.74
N ARG A 102 -1.75 7.06 3.24
CA ARG A 102 -2.85 6.22 3.69
C ARG A 102 -3.78 5.85 2.56
N ILE A 103 -4.40 4.67 2.68
CA ILE A 103 -5.52 4.22 1.86
C ILE A 103 -6.66 3.76 2.78
N ASN A 104 -7.90 4.13 2.45
CA ASN A 104 -9.09 3.66 3.18
C ASN A 104 -9.70 2.39 2.54
N ALA A 105 -10.80 1.86 3.09
CA ALA A 105 -11.42 0.63 2.59
C ALA A 105 -12.04 0.80 1.18
N SER A 106 -12.43 2.01 0.80
CA SER A 106 -12.97 2.30 -0.54
C SER A 106 -11.88 2.55 -1.60
N GLY A 107 -10.60 2.46 -1.24
CA GLY A 107 -9.48 2.70 -2.16
C GLY A 107 -9.17 4.18 -2.41
N GLN A 108 -9.64 5.09 -1.55
CA GLN A 108 -9.19 6.49 -1.56
C GLN A 108 -7.82 6.57 -0.90
N ILE A 109 -6.89 7.22 -1.60
CA ILE A 109 -5.51 7.39 -1.18
C ILE A 109 -5.27 8.85 -0.85
N VAL A 110 -4.57 9.12 0.23
CA VAL A 110 -4.14 10.48 0.58
C VAL A 110 -2.66 10.52 0.83
N GLY A 111 -2.05 11.67 0.55
CA GLY A 111 -0.64 11.89 0.72
C GLY A 111 -0.26 13.33 0.51
N TYR A 112 0.97 13.56 0.10
CA TYR A 112 1.44 14.87 -0.31
C TYR A 112 2.28 14.79 -1.58
N SER A 113 2.31 15.88 -2.33
CA SER A 113 3.04 16.00 -3.58
C SER A 113 3.65 17.38 -3.68
N PHE A 114 4.81 17.47 -4.34
CA PHE A 114 5.34 18.76 -4.75
C PHE A 114 4.39 19.41 -5.76
N ALA A 115 4.09 20.68 -5.51
CA ALA A 115 3.38 21.53 -6.45
C ALA A 115 4.31 22.01 -7.58
N ALA A 116 3.72 22.66 -8.58
CA ALA A 116 4.47 23.17 -9.73
C ALA A 116 5.69 24.00 -9.31
N GLY A 117 6.86 23.66 -9.85
CA GLY A 117 8.13 24.31 -9.52
C GLY A 117 8.79 23.82 -8.22
N ASP A 118 8.27 22.76 -7.59
CA ASP A 118 8.83 22.09 -6.41
C ASP A 118 9.05 22.97 -5.17
N ALA A 119 8.43 24.15 -5.15
CA ALA A 119 8.62 25.12 -4.07
C ALA A 119 7.76 24.83 -2.83
N THR A 120 6.67 24.07 -2.98
CA THR A 120 5.73 23.76 -1.90
C THR A 120 5.21 22.33 -1.99
N LEU A 121 4.84 21.77 -0.85
CA LEU A 121 4.15 20.49 -0.74
C LEU A 121 2.67 20.74 -0.51
N HIS A 122 1.83 20.12 -1.32
CA HIS A 122 0.39 20.09 -1.11
C HIS A 122 -0.08 18.68 -0.75
N ALA A 123 -1.01 18.61 0.20
CA ALA A 123 -1.79 17.42 0.46
C ALA A 123 -2.62 17.09 -0.78
N PHE A 124 -2.77 15.80 -1.07
CA PHE A 124 -3.64 15.34 -2.15
C PHE A 124 -4.61 14.26 -1.66
N SER A 125 -5.73 14.14 -2.38
CA SER A 125 -6.61 12.98 -2.33
C SER A 125 -6.69 12.36 -3.72
N TRP A 126 -6.63 11.04 -3.83
CA TRP A 126 -6.72 10.32 -5.09
C TRP A 126 -7.73 9.20 -5.00
N THR A 127 -8.51 9.03 -6.07
CA THR A 127 -9.28 7.80 -6.29
C THR A 127 -9.06 7.34 -7.72
N ARG A 128 -9.22 6.04 -7.97
CA ARG A 128 -9.07 5.51 -9.33
C ARG A 128 -10.05 6.13 -10.33
N ALA A 129 -11.26 6.48 -9.87
CA ALA A 129 -12.30 7.05 -10.72
C ALA A 129 -12.15 8.58 -10.91
N GLY A 130 -11.68 9.30 -9.89
CA GLY A 130 -11.59 10.76 -9.90
C GLY A 130 -10.20 11.32 -10.23
N GLY A 131 -9.16 10.48 -10.24
CA GLY A 131 -7.78 10.93 -10.34
C GLY A 131 -7.31 11.66 -9.08
N MET A 132 -6.23 12.43 -9.21
CA MET A 132 -5.64 13.22 -8.14
C MET A 132 -6.37 14.56 -7.98
N VAL A 133 -6.69 14.90 -6.74
CA VAL A 133 -7.22 16.19 -6.32
C VAL A 133 -6.16 16.84 -5.43
N ASP A 134 -5.66 18.00 -5.87
CA ASP A 134 -4.83 18.87 -5.05
C ASP A 134 -5.70 19.53 -3.97
N LEU A 135 -5.37 19.31 -2.69
CA LEU A 135 -6.09 19.93 -1.58
C LEU A 135 -5.54 21.33 -1.26
N GLY A 136 -4.35 21.67 -1.76
CA GLY A 136 -3.65 22.91 -1.51
C GLY A 136 -3.36 23.14 -0.03
N ALA A 137 -3.10 24.40 0.32
CA ALA A 137 -3.06 24.88 1.70
C ALA A 137 -4.04 26.04 1.87
N LEU A 138 -4.51 26.28 3.10
CA LEU A 138 -5.42 27.40 3.39
C LEU A 138 -4.77 28.77 3.16
N THR A 139 -3.45 28.86 3.29
CA THR A 139 -2.69 30.07 2.99
C THR A 139 -1.72 29.80 1.82
N PRO A 140 -1.71 30.64 0.76
CA PRO A 140 -0.76 30.49 -0.33
C PRO A 140 0.69 30.47 0.14
N GLY A 141 1.49 29.54 -0.39
CA GLY A 141 2.90 29.37 -0.03
C GLY A 141 3.16 28.52 1.21
N TYR A 142 2.11 28.05 1.89
CA TYR A 142 2.24 27.13 3.02
C TYR A 142 2.28 25.69 2.54
N TYR A 143 2.88 24.82 3.33
CA TYR A 143 2.85 23.40 3.09
C TYR A 143 1.59 22.78 3.67
N SER A 144 1.10 21.72 3.06
CA SER A 144 0.08 20.84 3.64
C SER A 144 0.41 19.37 3.41
N LEU A 145 0.11 18.54 4.41
CA LEU A 145 0.35 17.10 4.38
C LEU A 145 -0.84 16.39 4.98
N SER A 146 -1.47 15.48 4.23
CA SER A 146 -2.48 14.57 4.80
C SER A 146 -1.81 13.39 5.49
N THR A 147 -2.33 13.01 6.65
CA THR A 147 -1.82 11.90 7.46
C THR A 147 -2.87 10.80 7.68
N GLY A 148 -4.14 11.09 7.40
CA GLY A 148 -5.24 10.16 7.62
C GLY A 148 -6.40 10.38 6.65
N VAL A 149 -7.11 9.29 6.37
CA VAL A 149 -8.38 9.28 5.65
C VAL A 149 -9.29 8.23 6.27
N ASN A 150 -10.58 8.52 6.39
CA ASN A 150 -11.59 7.55 6.84
C ASN A 150 -12.49 7.08 5.69
N ASP A 151 -13.34 6.10 5.94
CA ASP A 151 -14.22 5.52 4.91
C ASP A 151 -15.37 6.43 4.47
N SER A 152 -15.59 7.54 5.19
CA SER A 152 -16.50 8.62 4.76
C SER A 152 -15.81 9.63 3.84
N GLY A 153 -14.55 9.39 3.49
CA GLY A 153 -13.75 10.23 2.62
C GLY A 153 -13.29 11.55 3.23
N GLN A 154 -13.33 11.66 4.55
CA GLN A 154 -12.77 12.79 5.28
C GLN A 154 -11.26 12.59 5.42
N VAL A 155 -10.52 13.66 5.13
CA VAL A 155 -9.06 13.66 5.14
C VAL A 155 -8.59 14.57 6.26
N VAL A 156 -7.63 14.10 7.04
CA VAL A 156 -7.00 14.90 8.09
C VAL A 156 -5.51 15.03 7.84
N GLY A 157 -4.94 16.09 8.36
CA GLY A 157 -3.53 16.39 8.20
C GLY A 157 -3.15 17.66 8.93
N PHE A 158 -2.05 18.24 8.50
CA PHE A 158 -1.61 19.54 8.99
C PHE A 158 -1.16 20.42 7.84
N TRP A 159 -1.17 21.73 8.09
CA TRP A 159 -0.66 22.76 7.21
C TRP A 159 0.14 23.78 8.02
N GLN A 160 1.19 24.35 7.42
CA GLN A 160 2.17 25.16 8.16
C GLN A 160 3.00 26.05 7.22
N PRO A 161 3.57 27.16 7.73
CA PRO A 161 4.46 28.02 6.95
C PRO A 161 5.77 27.30 6.60
N ALA A 162 6.46 27.82 5.59
CA ALA A 162 7.74 27.27 5.14
C ALA A 162 8.86 27.33 6.19
N ASP A 163 8.73 28.19 7.20
CA ASP A 163 9.66 28.30 8.33
C ASP A 163 9.32 27.36 9.50
N TYR A 164 8.29 26.51 9.34
CA TYR A 164 7.90 25.45 10.28
C TYR A 164 7.45 25.93 11.67
N LYS A 165 7.23 27.23 11.87
CA LYS A 165 7.01 27.78 13.21
C LYS A 165 5.66 27.42 13.83
N THR A 166 4.62 27.24 13.04
CA THR A 166 3.29 26.95 13.58
C THR A 166 2.54 25.98 12.68
N SER A 167 2.24 24.80 13.20
CA SER A 167 1.48 23.78 12.48
C SER A 167 0.02 23.81 12.93
N HIS A 168 -0.88 23.85 11.96
CA HIS A 168 -2.31 23.81 12.16
C HIS A 168 -2.86 22.48 11.65
N GLY A 169 -3.71 21.83 12.42
CA GLY A 169 -4.48 20.68 11.92
C GLY A 169 -5.48 21.12 10.87
N PHE A 170 -5.81 20.26 9.91
CA PHE A 170 -6.95 20.47 9.01
C PHE A 170 -7.85 19.24 8.94
N LEU A 171 -9.12 19.51 8.61
CA LEU A 171 -10.08 18.53 8.10
C LEU A 171 -10.46 18.92 6.67
N TRP A 172 -10.52 17.95 5.77
CA TRP A 172 -11.00 18.16 4.41
C TRP A 172 -12.09 17.14 4.05
N SER A 173 -13.04 17.58 3.23
CA SER A 173 -13.99 16.70 2.53
C SER A 173 -14.24 17.22 1.13
N GLN A 174 -14.63 16.34 0.20
CA GLN A 174 -14.91 16.72 -1.19
C GLN A 174 -15.94 17.86 -1.30
N THR A 175 -16.95 17.88 -0.42
CA THR A 175 -18.02 18.89 -0.45
C THR A 175 -17.72 20.13 0.40
N GLY A 176 -16.90 19.99 1.45
CA GLY A 176 -16.62 21.07 2.40
C GLY A 176 -15.31 21.81 2.15
N GLY A 177 -14.42 21.28 1.31
CA GLY A 177 -13.07 21.80 1.16
C GLY A 177 -12.26 21.66 2.46
N MET A 178 -11.16 22.42 2.57
CA MET A 178 -10.28 22.40 3.74
C MET A 178 -10.83 23.31 4.85
N THR A 179 -10.86 22.80 6.07
CA THR A 179 -11.26 23.49 7.30
C THR A 179 -10.07 23.50 8.26
N ASP A 180 -9.71 24.68 8.76
CA ASP A 180 -8.69 24.81 9.80
C ASP A 180 -9.20 24.28 11.14
N LEU A 181 -8.42 23.42 11.79
CA LEU A 181 -8.67 22.94 13.14
C LEU A 181 -7.81 23.69 14.18
N GLY A 182 -6.97 24.61 13.74
CA GLY A 182 -6.04 25.36 14.58
C GLY A 182 -4.88 24.50 15.07
N THR A 183 -4.14 25.02 16.05
CA THR A 183 -2.95 24.34 16.57
C THR A 183 -3.24 23.21 17.55
N LEU A 184 -4.52 23.00 17.90
CA LEU A 184 -4.95 22.03 18.92
C LEU A 184 -4.23 22.19 20.27
N GLY A 185 -3.78 23.42 20.58
CA GLY A 185 -3.05 23.76 21.80
C GLY A 185 -1.51 23.75 21.67
N GLY A 186 -0.97 23.50 20.48
CA GLY A 186 0.47 23.67 20.19
C GLY A 186 0.87 25.13 19.92
N THR A 187 2.12 25.48 20.21
CA THR A 187 2.75 26.78 19.89
C THR A 187 4.11 26.57 19.26
#